data_AF-A0A183PJL8-F1
#
_entry.id   AF-A0A183PJL8-F1
#
_cell.length_a   1.000
_cell.length_b   1.000
_cell.length_c   1.000
_cell.angle_alpha   90.00
_cell.angle_beta   90.00
_cell.angle_gamma   90.00
#
_symmetry.space_group_name_H-M   'P 1'
#
loop_
_entity.id
_entity.type
_entity.pdbx_description
1 polymer ?
#
loop_
_entity_poly.entity_id
_entity_poly.type
_entity_poly.pdbx_seq_one_letter_code
_entity_poly.pdbx_strand_id
1 'polypeptide(L)'
;MKFTIFEDDDIDPYLKLFEATQADAPTISDSGPTPMEQDQSALDCDIQLAYVTSTQFCNWHFSPSELVNLRSDCNTTALKRLQSIKEVEIKNTNENVNNTLTVVGLDPDQEFKIIKHYVYLMKILFDKFTTPQLPNEVSF
;
A
#
# COMPACT_ATOMS: atom_id res chain seq x y z
N MET A 1 -20.62 -16.80 -0.49
CA MET A 1 -20.00 -15.91 -1.49
C MET A 1 -18.88 -16.68 -2.16
N LYS A 2 -18.78 -16.64 -3.49
CA LYS A 2 -17.72 -17.32 -4.26
C LYS A 2 -16.82 -16.23 -4.83
N PHE A 3 -15.61 -16.11 -4.29
CA PHE A 3 -14.63 -15.12 -4.74
C PHE A 3 -13.76 -15.76 -5.82
N THR A 4 -13.57 -15.05 -6.93
CA THR A 4 -12.59 -15.43 -7.96
C THR A 4 -11.28 -14.76 -7.60
N ILE A 5 -10.25 -15.56 -7.32
CA ILE A 5 -8.88 -15.10 -7.07
C ILE A 5 -8.17 -15.14 -8.41
N PHE A 6 -7.58 -14.02 -8.83
CA PHE A 6 -6.73 -13.96 -10.02
C PHE A 6 -5.30 -14.33 -9.63
N GLU A 7 -4.64 -15.12 -10.47
CA GLU A 7 -3.26 -15.58 -10.23
C GLU A 7 -2.27 -14.49 -10.65
N ASP A 8 -1.03 -14.55 -10.15
CA ASP A 8 -0.01 -13.53 -10.38
C ASP A 8 0.28 -13.31 -11.89
N ASP A 9 0.11 -14.36 -12.71
CA ASP A 9 0.27 -14.32 -14.17
C ASP A 9 -0.75 -13.40 -14.87
N ASP A 10 -1.92 -13.19 -14.26
CA ASP A 10 -2.97 -12.30 -14.80
C ASP A 10 -2.70 -10.81 -14.50
N ILE A 11 -1.78 -10.53 -13.56
CA ILE A 11 -1.51 -9.18 -13.02
C ILE A 11 -0.20 -8.60 -13.57
N ASP A 12 0.75 -9.47 -13.93
CA ASP A 12 2.09 -9.13 -14.42
C ASP A 12 2.12 -8.19 -15.66
N PRO A 13 1.21 -8.33 -16.66
CA PRO A 13 1.16 -7.42 -17.80
C PRO A 13 0.84 -5.96 -17.42
N TYR A 14 0.09 -5.77 -16.34
CA TYR A 14 -0.35 -4.45 -15.88
C TYR A 14 0.71 -3.76 -15.03
N LEU A 15 1.50 -4.52 -14.26
CA LEU A 15 2.66 -4.01 -13.51
C LEU A 15 3.72 -3.46 -14.47
N LYS A 16 4.01 -4.16 -15.56
CA LYS A 16 4.95 -3.71 -16.60
C LYS A 16 4.51 -2.44 -17.31
N LEU A 17 3.20 -2.22 -17.47
CA LEU A 17 2.65 -0.99 -18.05
C LEU A 17 2.90 0.24 -17.14
N PHE A 18 2.88 0.04 -15.81
CA PHE A 18 3.20 1.09 -14.85
C PHE A 18 4.69 1.46 -14.85
N GLU A 19 5.58 0.47 -14.95
CA GLU A 19 7.03 0.71 -15.04
C GLU A 19 7.40 1.46 -16.34
N ALA A 20 6.73 1.14 -17.46
CA ALA A 20 6.94 1.83 -18.73
C ALA A 20 6.45 3.29 -18.71
N THR A 21 5.35 3.57 -18.00
CA THR A 21 4.76 4.93 -17.96
C THR A 21 5.58 5.90 -17.09
N GLN A 22 6.33 5.40 -16.12
CA GLN A 22 7.27 6.24 -15.35
C GLN A 22 8.51 6.68 -16.15
N ALA A 23 8.87 5.94 -17.20
CA ALA A 23 10.01 6.28 -18.05
C ALA A 23 9.72 7.41 -19.06
N ASP A 24 8.44 7.65 -19.37
CA ASP A 24 7.98 8.57 -20.44
C ASP A 24 7.28 9.85 -19.92
N ALA A 25 7.38 10.17 -18.63
CA ALA A 25 6.79 11.40 -18.10
C ALA A 25 7.45 12.66 -18.73
N PRO A 26 6.69 13.56 -19.39
CA PRO A 26 7.28 14.71 -20.07
C PRO A 26 7.77 15.73 -19.05
N THR A 27 9.01 16.21 -19.24
CA THR A 27 9.56 17.36 -18.54
C THR A 27 8.65 18.57 -18.78
N ILE A 28 8.00 19.05 -17.72
CA ILE A 28 7.11 20.21 -17.77
C ILE A 28 7.99 21.43 -18.05
N SER A 29 7.98 21.92 -19.29
CA SER A 29 8.69 23.14 -19.68
C SER A 29 7.74 24.33 -19.51
N ASP A 30 7.83 24.99 -18.34
CA ASP A 30 7.15 26.26 -18.07
C ASP A 30 8.07 27.41 -18.52
N SER A 31 7.66 28.14 -19.57
CA SER A 31 8.43 29.24 -20.16
C SER A 31 8.26 30.53 -19.34
N GLY A 32 8.94 30.60 -18.19
CA GLY A 32 9.22 31.83 -17.45
C GLY A 32 10.50 32.54 -17.92
N PRO A 33 10.71 33.82 -17.58
CA PRO A 33 11.85 34.60 -18.06
C PRO A 33 13.15 33.93 -17.62
N THR A 34 14.09 33.80 -18.55
CA THR A 34 15.34 33.04 -18.40
C THR A 34 15.99 33.31 -17.04
N PRO A 35 15.97 32.34 -16.10
CA PRO A 35 16.74 32.48 -14.87
C PRO A 35 18.21 32.41 -15.26
N MET A 36 19.04 33.27 -14.66
CA MET A 36 20.48 33.06 -14.55
C MET A 36 20.75 31.57 -14.30
N GLU A 37 21.80 31.01 -14.92
CA GLU A 37 22.32 29.67 -14.65
C GLU A 37 22.43 29.44 -13.13
N GLN A 38 21.33 29.00 -12.54
CA GLN A 38 21.29 28.49 -11.19
C GLN A 38 21.83 27.09 -11.37
N ASP A 39 23.05 26.88 -10.87
CA ASP A 39 23.83 25.67 -11.08
C ASP A 39 22.93 24.45 -10.84
N GLN A 40 22.56 23.74 -11.91
CA GLN A 40 21.60 22.63 -11.88
C GLN A 40 22.01 21.60 -10.82
N SER A 41 23.32 21.44 -10.64
CA SER A 41 23.96 20.67 -9.59
C SER A 41 23.54 21.07 -8.17
N ALA A 42 23.44 22.37 -7.87
CA ALA A 42 23.05 22.86 -6.56
C ALA A 42 21.55 22.67 -6.31
N LEU A 43 20.72 22.88 -7.34
CA LEU A 43 19.28 22.63 -7.26
C LEU A 43 18.98 21.13 -7.05
N ASP A 44 19.70 20.25 -7.75
CA ASP A 44 19.55 18.80 -7.60
C ASP A 44 19.97 18.33 -6.20
N CYS A 45 21.01 18.94 -5.62
CA CYS A 45 21.43 18.65 -4.23
C CYS A 45 20.37 19.08 -3.21
N ASP A 46 19.75 20.25 -3.39
CA ASP A 46 18.71 20.75 -2.48
C ASP A 46 17.42 19.89 -2.57
N ILE A 47 17.05 19.44 -3.76
CA ILE A 47 15.90 18.53 -3.95
C ILE A 47 16.17 17.17 -3.31
N GLN A 48 17.36 16.61 -3.52
CA GLN A 48 17.73 15.33 -2.91
C GLN A 48 17.74 15.41 -1.38
N LEU A 49 18.27 16.50 -0.83
CA LEU A 49 18.27 16.76 0.61
C LEU A 49 16.83 16.89 1.15
N ALA A 50 15.96 17.60 0.44
CA ALA A 50 14.55 17.73 0.80
C ALA A 50 13.82 16.35 0.79
N TYR A 51 14.14 15.48 -0.18
CA TYR A 51 13.53 14.15 -0.25
C TYR A 51 14.00 13.24 0.90
N VAL A 52 15.30 13.15 1.17
CA VAL A 52 15.83 12.24 2.22
C VAL A 52 15.46 12.70 3.63
N THR A 53 15.13 13.97 3.82
CA THR A 53 14.62 14.51 5.09
C THR A 53 13.09 14.54 5.16
N SER A 54 12.39 14.13 4.10
CA SER A 54 10.93 14.10 4.05
C SER A 54 10.35 12.99 4.93
N THR A 55 9.10 13.17 5.35
CA THR A 55 8.34 12.14 6.08
C THR A 55 8.12 10.88 5.25
N GLN A 56 7.99 10.99 3.93
CA GLN A 56 7.86 9.83 3.05
C GLN A 56 9.10 8.94 3.17
N PHE A 57 10.28 9.53 3.09
CA PHE A 57 11.53 8.77 3.22
C PHE A 57 11.73 8.27 4.64
N CYS A 58 11.63 9.15 5.64
CA CYS A 58 11.94 8.80 7.02
C CYS A 58 10.99 7.74 7.62
N ASN A 59 9.71 7.73 7.20
CA ASN A 59 8.69 6.91 7.86
C ASN A 59 8.07 5.83 6.96
N TRP A 60 8.18 5.95 5.63
CA TRP A 60 7.50 5.08 4.68
C TRP A 60 8.40 4.45 3.63
N HIS A 61 9.70 4.71 3.67
CA HIS A 61 10.66 4.07 2.78
C HIS A 61 11.22 2.81 3.44
N PHE A 62 10.84 1.66 2.90
CA PHE A 62 11.21 0.34 3.41
C PHE A 62 11.81 -0.51 2.28
N SER A 63 12.78 -1.34 2.61
CA SER A 63 13.17 -2.44 1.73
C SER A 63 12.05 -3.48 1.62
N PRO A 64 12.02 -4.29 0.54
CA PRO A 64 11.02 -5.35 0.39
C PRO A 64 10.97 -6.31 1.58
N SER A 65 12.12 -6.70 2.14
CA SER A 65 12.20 -7.59 3.30
C SER A 65 11.65 -6.96 4.57
N GLU A 66 11.89 -5.66 4.80
CA GLU A 66 11.34 -4.95 5.96
C GLU A 66 9.82 -4.89 5.90
N LEU A 67 9.23 -4.67 4.71
CA LEU A 67 7.78 -4.70 4.53
C LEU A 67 7.18 -6.08 4.77
N VAL A 68 7.82 -7.14 4.30
CA VAL A 68 7.35 -8.52 4.53
C VAL A 68 7.32 -8.83 6.03
N ASN A 69 8.40 -8.50 6.74
CA ASN A 69 8.49 -8.71 8.19
C ASN A 69 7.44 -7.88 8.93
N LEU A 70 7.31 -6.59 8.60
CA LEU A 70 6.34 -5.70 9.24
C LEU A 70 4.89 -6.21 9.07
N ARG A 71 4.54 -6.69 7.88
CA ARG A 71 3.22 -7.29 7.61
C ARG A 71 2.99 -8.55 8.44
N SER A 72 3.98 -9.44 8.49
CA SER A 72 3.92 -10.66 9.29
C SER A 72 3.74 -10.36 10.79
N ASP A 73 4.46 -9.37 11.31
CA ASP A 73 4.38 -8.95 12.72
C ASP A 73 3.02 -8.32 13.05
N CYS A 74 2.50 -7.48 12.14
CA CYS A 74 1.16 -6.90 12.25
C CYS A 74 0.08 -7.98 12.28
N ASN A 75 0.11 -8.93 11.33
CA ASN A 75 -0.82 -10.05 11.26
C ASN A 75 -0.77 -10.89 12.56
N THR A 76 0.43 -11.30 12.98
CA THR A 76 0.62 -12.09 14.21
C THR A 76 0.06 -11.36 15.43
N THR A 77 0.27 -10.05 15.53
CA THR A 77 -0.25 -9.22 16.62
C THR A 77 -1.77 -9.14 16.60
N ALA A 78 -2.38 -8.98 15.41
CA ALA A 78 -3.82 -8.98 15.25
C ALA A 78 -4.44 -10.33 15.65
N LEU A 79 -3.86 -11.44 15.20
CA LEU A 79 -4.30 -12.79 15.56
C LEU A 79 -4.24 -13.04 17.06
N LYS A 80 -3.15 -12.64 17.72
CA LYS A 80 -3.03 -12.72 19.19
C LYS A 80 -4.15 -11.95 19.90
N ARG A 81 -4.47 -10.73 19.44
CA ARG A 81 -5.57 -9.93 20.01
C ARG A 81 -6.92 -10.62 19.85
N LEU A 82 -7.19 -11.18 18.66
CA LEU A 82 -8.43 -11.92 18.40
C LEU A 82 -8.57 -13.16 19.27
N GLN A 83 -7.47 -13.89 19.47
CA GLN A 83 -7.43 -15.04 20.38
C GLN A 83 -7.74 -14.61 21.82
N SER A 84 -7.09 -13.55 22.32
CA SER A 84 -7.34 -13.03 23.67
C SER A 84 -8.80 -12.59 23.88
N ILE A 85 -9.42 -11.95 22.89
CA ILE A 85 -10.85 -11.57 22.95
C ILE A 85 -11.72 -12.82 23.09
N LYS A 86 -11.48 -13.82 22.26
CA LYS A 86 -12.24 -15.08 22.26
C LYS A 86 -12.07 -15.85 23.58
N GLU A 87 -10.87 -15.82 24.18
CA GLU A 87 -10.63 -16.41 25.50
C GLU A 87 -11.47 -15.73 26.60
N VAL A 88 -11.61 -14.40 26.54
CA VAL A 88 -12.43 -13.64 27.50
C VAL A 88 -13.92 -13.96 27.32
N GLU A 89 -14.40 -14.05 26.08
CA GLU A 89 -15.79 -14.41 25.79
C GLU A 89 -16.16 -15.80 26.35
N ILE A 90 -15.29 -16.80 26.18
CA ILE A 90 -15.52 -18.15 26.69
C ILE A 90 -15.57 -18.17 28.22
N LYS A 91 -14.63 -17.48 28.88
CA LYS A 91 -14.59 -17.37 30.35
C LYS A 91 -15.88 -16.75 30.91
N ASN A 92 -16.45 -15.78 30.21
CA ASN A 92 -17.70 -15.12 30.63
C ASN A 92 -18.94 -16.00 30.44
N THR A 93 -18.89 -17.00 29.55
CA THR A 93 -20.06 -17.82 29.18
C THR A 93 -20.09 -19.17 29.92
N ASN A 94 -19.09 -19.49 30.76
CA ASN A 94 -18.93 -20.77 31.47
C ASN A 94 -18.97 -22.02 30.56
N GLU A 95 -18.80 -21.87 29.25
CA GLU A 95 -18.73 -23.01 28.33
C GLU A 95 -17.35 -23.66 28.44
N ASN A 96 -17.32 -24.89 28.97
CA ASN A 96 -16.11 -25.71 28.98
C ASN A 96 -15.86 -26.29 27.57
N VAL A 97 -15.38 -25.44 26.67
CA VAL A 97 -15.01 -25.86 25.32
C VAL A 97 -13.60 -26.44 25.37
N ASN A 98 -13.51 -27.76 25.56
CA ASN A 98 -12.26 -28.54 25.50
C ASN A 98 -11.65 -28.60 24.08
N ASN A 99 -12.17 -27.84 23.11
CA ASN A 99 -11.59 -27.73 21.78
C ASN A 99 -10.50 -26.67 21.78
N THR A 100 -9.33 -27.04 21.27
CA THR A 100 -8.20 -26.14 21.04
C THR A 100 -8.70 -24.84 20.42
N LEU A 101 -8.53 -23.73 21.15
CA LEU A 101 -9.05 -22.42 20.77
C LEU A 101 -8.22 -21.83 19.62
N THR A 102 -8.37 -22.37 18.42
CA THR A 102 -7.70 -21.84 17.24
C THR A 102 -8.63 -20.83 16.58
N VAL A 103 -8.33 -19.54 16.75
CA VAL A 103 -8.79 -18.53 15.80
C VAL A 103 -8.03 -18.79 14.51
N VAL A 104 -8.70 -19.31 13.50
CA VAL A 104 -8.16 -19.42 12.14
C VAL A 104 -8.33 -18.05 11.50
N GLY A 105 -7.25 -17.29 11.43
CA GLY A 105 -7.21 -16.04 10.68
C GLY A 105 -6.50 -16.21 9.34
N LEU A 106 -6.42 -15.11 8.60
CA LEU A 106 -5.71 -15.06 7.33
C LEU A 106 -4.20 -15.11 7.58
N ASP A 107 -3.48 -15.77 6.69
CA ASP A 107 -2.02 -15.61 6.63
C ASP A 107 -1.65 -14.25 5.99
N PRO A 108 -0.42 -13.76 6.18
CA PRO A 108 0.01 -12.47 5.65
C PRO A 108 -0.13 -12.32 4.12
N ASP A 109 0.01 -13.40 3.36
CA ASP A 109 -0.09 -13.37 1.90
C ASP A 109 -1.54 -13.23 1.45
N GLN A 110 -2.47 -13.92 2.13
CA GLN A 110 -3.90 -13.78 1.92
C GLN A 110 -4.38 -12.36 2.26
N GLU A 111 -3.92 -11.78 3.37
CA GLU A 111 -4.20 -10.37 3.69
C GLU A 111 -3.69 -9.45 2.59
N PHE A 112 -2.46 -9.65 2.10
CA PHE A 112 -1.89 -8.80 1.08
C PHE A 112 -2.61 -8.93 -0.28
N LYS A 113 -3.05 -10.14 -0.66
CA LYS A 113 -3.88 -10.36 -1.86
C LYS A 113 -5.20 -9.58 -1.77
N ILE A 114 -5.85 -9.61 -0.61
CA ILE A 114 -7.09 -8.85 -0.38
C ILE A 114 -6.83 -7.34 -0.47
N ILE A 115 -5.76 -6.84 0.14
CA ILE A 115 -5.39 -5.42 0.07
C ILE A 115 -5.16 -4.98 -1.38
N LYS A 116 -4.39 -5.74 -2.17
CA LYS A 116 -4.19 -5.45 -3.61
C LYS A 116 -5.51 -5.36 -4.36
N HIS A 117 -6.44 -6.28 -4.10
CA HIS A 117 -7.75 -6.28 -4.73
C HIS A 117 -8.57 -5.03 -4.37
N TYR A 118 -8.60 -4.62 -3.09
CA TYR A 118 -9.31 -3.42 -2.68
C TYR A 118 -8.67 -2.14 -3.24
N VAL A 119 -7.34 -2.07 -3.29
CA VAL A 119 -6.65 -0.94 -3.94
C VAL A 119 -7.10 -0.86 -5.41
N TYR A 120 -7.12 -1.98 -6.14
CA TYR A 120 -7.60 -2.01 -7.52
C TYR A 120 -9.05 -1.55 -7.66
N LEU A 121 -9.96 -2.02 -6.79
CA LEU A 121 -11.36 -1.59 -6.79
C LEU A 121 -11.50 -0.08 -6.50
N MET A 122 -10.67 0.48 -5.62
CA MET A 122 -10.65 1.92 -5.37
C MET A 122 -10.26 2.71 -6.62
N LYS A 123 -9.30 2.23 -7.42
CA LYS A 123 -8.94 2.87 -8.70
C LYS A 123 -10.13 2.92 -9.66
N ILE A 124 -10.80 1.78 -9.86
CA ILE A 124 -12.01 1.72 -10.71
C ILE A 124 -13.10 2.67 -10.21
N LEU A 125 -13.27 2.76 -8.89
CA LEU A 125 -14.26 3.64 -8.29
C LEU A 125 -13.91 5.12 -8.52
N PHE A 126 -12.62 5.46 -8.48
CA PHE A 126 -12.15 6.83 -8.68
C PHE A 126 -12.47 7.34 -10.09
N ASP A 127 -12.34 6.48 -11.10
CA ASP A 127 -12.73 6.80 -12.48
C ASP A 127 -14.24 7.10 -12.65
N LYS A 128 -15.08 6.72 -11.68
CA LYS A 128 -16.52 7.02 -11.70
C LYS A 128 -16.86 8.42 -11.19
N PHE A 129 -15.93 9.11 -10.52
CA PHE A 129 -16.18 10.47 -10.05
C PHE A 129 -15.91 11.46 -11.17
N THR A 130 -16.98 11.87 -11.86
CA THR A 130 -16.90 12.82 -12.98
C THR A 130 -17.36 14.22 -12.61
N THR A 131 -18.03 14.43 -11.47
CA THR A 131 -18.56 15.75 -11.07
C THR A 131 -18.75 15.88 -9.54
N PRO A 132 -17.84 16.60 -8.83
CA PRO A 132 -16.55 17.06 -9.33
C PRO A 132 -15.65 15.86 -9.64
N GLN A 133 -14.75 16.03 -10.62
CA GLN A 133 -13.70 15.05 -10.87
C GLN A 133 -12.72 15.04 -9.70
N LEU A 134 -12.18 13.86 -9.38
CA LEU A 134 -11.10 13.74 -8.40
C LEU A 134 -9.84 14.44 -8.94
N PRO A 135 -9.14 15.25 -8.13
CA PRO A 135 -7.84 15.81 -8.51
C PRO A 135 -6.82 14.75 -8.91
N ASN A 136 -5.86 15.10 -9.77
CA ASN A 136 -4.88 14.16 -10.28
C ASN A 136 -4.00 13.55 -9.17
N GLU A 137 -3.81 14.28 -8.06
CA GLU A 137 -3.04 13.83 -6.90
C GLU A 137 -3.76 12.74 -6.08
N VAL A 138 -5.07 12.58 -6.28
CA VAL A 138 -5.88 11.52 -5.66
C VAL A 138 -6.39 10.49 -6.66
N SER A 139 -6.21 10.70 -7.97
CA SER A 139 -6.41 9.66 -8.99
C SER A 139 -5.16 8.78 -9.08
N PHE A 140 -5.29 7.49 -8.77
CA PHE A 140 -4.18 6.53 -8.72
C PHE A 140 -3.86 5.86 -10.04
#